data_AF-A0A7Y2K845-F1
#
_entry.id   AF-A0A7Y2K845-F1
#
_cell.length_a   1.000
_cell.length_b   1.000
_cell.length_c   1.000
_cell.angle_alpha   90.00
_cell.angle_beta   90.00
_cell.angle_gamma   90.00
#
_symmetry.space_group_name_H-M   'P 1'
#
loop_
_entity.id
_entity.type
_entity.pdbx_description
1 polymer ?
#
loop_
_entity_poly.entity_id
_entity_poly.type
_entity_poly.pdbx_seq_one_letter_code
_entity_poly.pdbx_strand_id
1 'polypeptide(L)'
;TGESPVINYDERRKIISAVAEEASGKVPVIVGTGSNDTKKVIENNKQAEDLKADGLLIVNPYYNKGTQESLLEHYKIISEKTKLPIILYNVPSRTGMNILPESVIKIHNKCKNVIAVKEASGDISQIAKLIALKPDSLSVLSGNDDQTLAIMALGGDGVISVLSNPYPSEMKQVADAVLNKKLRTAQKFNIKYLSMMNALFVETSPAPVKYVMSKLGFCENQLRLPLINTSQKAEELLDGEIEKMKN
;
A
#
# COMPACT_ATOMS: atom_id res chain seq x y z
N THR A 1 -6.77 1.61 -1.22
CA THR A 1 -7.34 1.12 -2.49
C THR A 1 -8.67 0.43 -2.30
N GLY A 2 -8.79 -0.60 -1.45
CA GLY A 2 -10.08 -1.29 -1.24
C GLY A 2 -11.14 -0.55 -0.42
N GLU A 3 -11.28 0.79 -0.55
CA GLU A 3 -12.37 1.59 0.03
C GLU A 3 -12.66 1.39 1.54
N SER A 4 -11.63 1.05 2.34
CA SER A 4 -11.79 0.71 3.76
C SER A 4 -12.56 1.72 4.64
N PRO A 5 -12.57 3.05 4.38
CA PRO A 5 -13.34 3.99 5.21
C PRO A 5 -14.86 3.78 5.16
N VAL A 6 -15.38 3.14 4.10
CA VAL A 6 -16.81 2.96 3.83
C VAL A 6 -17.21 1.47 3.79
N ILE A 7 -16.40 0.64 4.44
CA ILE A 7 -16.63 -0.79 4.64
C ILE A 7 -16.92 -1.02 6.11
N ASN A 8 -18.06 -1.66 6.40
CA ASN A 8 -18.44 -1.98 7.77
C ASN A 8 -17.75 -3.26 8.28
N TYR A 9 -17.97 -3.59 9.56
CA TYR A 9 -17.31 -4.70 10.23
C TYR A 9 -17.60 -6.07 9.57
N ASP A 10 -18.85 -6.31 9.17
CA ASP A 10 -19.28 -7.59 8.58
C ASP A 10 -18.82 -7.73 7.14
N GLU A 11 -18.84 -6.64 6.37
CA GLU A 11 -18.29 -6.60 5.02
C GLU A 11 -16.78 -6.87 5.02
N ARG A 12 -16.04 -6.27 5.97
CA ARG A 12 -14.61 -6.55 6.13
C ARG A 12 -14.37 -8.04 6.40
N ARG A 13 -15.17 -8.66 7.27
CA ARG A 13 -15.09 -10.11 7.54
C ARG A 13 -15.26 -10.91 6.26
N LYS A 14 -16.28 -10.61 5.45
CA LYS A 14 -16.56 -11.31 4.19
C LYS A 14 -15.41 -11.14 3.19
N ILE A 15 -14.89 -9.92 3.03
CA ILE A 15 -13.79 -9.63 2.11
C ILE A 15 -12.53 -10.39 2.52
N ILE A 16 -12.12 -10.32 3.80
CA ILE A 16 -10.93 -11.03 4.27
C ILE A 16 -11.10 -12.55 4.09
N SER A 17 -12.28 -13.09 4.44
CA SER A 17 -12.53 -14.53 4.32
C SER A 17 -12.43 -15.00 2.87
N ALA A 18 -13.06 -14.28 1.94
CA ALA A 18 -13.00 -14.62 0.52
C ALA A 18 -11.56 -14.55 -0.04
N VAL A 19 -10.79 -13.53 0.34
CA VAL A 19 -9.39 -13.40 -0.09
C VAL A 19 -8.51 -14.50 0.52
N ALA A 20 -8.68 -14.82 1.79
CA ALA A 20 -7.92 -15.88 2.46
C ALA A 20 -8.24 -17.27 1.88
N GLU A 21 -9.51 -17.53 1.59
CA GLU A 21 -9.96 -18.76 0.93
C GLU A 21 -9.36 -18.88 -0.47
N GLU A 22 -9.46 -17.85 -1.31
CA GLU A 22 -8.89 -17.87 -2.66
C GLU A 22 -7.36 -18.00 -2.64
N ALA A 23 -6.70 -17.25 -1.75
CA ALA A 23 -5.24 -17.33 -1.59
C ALA A 23 -4.81 -18.74 -1.18
N SER A 24 -5.56 -19.42 -0.30
CA SER A 24 -5.31 -20.81 0.11
C SER A 24 -3.85 -21.08 0.50
N GLY A 25 -3.19 -20.10 1.13
CA GLY A 25 -1.77 -20.17 1.53
C GLY A 25 -0.74 -20.12 0.39
N LYS A 26 -1.15 -19.91 -0.87
CA LYS A 26 -0.24 -19.78 -2.02
C LYS A 26 0.59 -18.50 -1.97
N VAL A 27 0.01 -17.45 -1.40
CA VAL A 27 0.62 -16.13 -1.20
C VAL A 27 0.19 -15.58 0.16
N PRO A 28 1.03 -14.75 0.83
CA PRO A 28 0.67 -14.13 2.10
C PRO A 28 -0.45 -13.12 1.92
N VAL A 29 -1.40 -13.11 2.84
CA VAL A 29 -2.52 -12.15 2.91
C VAL A 29 -2.26 -11.13 4.01
N ILE A 30 -1.92 -9.91 3.60
CA ILE A 30 -1.72 -8.77 4.51
C ILE A 30 -3.01 -7.95 4.58
N VAL A 31 -3.59 -7.82 5.77
CA VAL A 31 -4.87 -7.13 5.96
C VAL A 31 -4.67 -5.70 6.44
N GLY A 32 -5.33 -4.74 5.78
CA GLY A 32 -5.37 -3.35 6.22
C GLY A 32 -6.27 -3.15 7.43
N THR A 33 -5.70 -2.80 8.58
CA THR A 33 -6.43 -2.65 9.86
C THR A 33 -6.31 -1.28 10.51
N GLY A 34 -5.52 -0.39 9.92
CA GLY A 34 -5.28 0.95 10.45
C GLY A 34 -6.52 1.83 10.56
N SER A 35 -6.48 2.73 11.53
CA SER A 35 -7.52 3.69 11.90
C SER A 35 -6.87 4.84 12.66
N ASN A 36 -7.59 5.95 12.83
CA ASN A 36 -7.17 7.04 13.71
C ASN A 36 -7.55 6.82 15.19
N ASP A 37 -8.19 5.70 15.51
CA ASP A 37 -8.47 5.22 16.87
C ASP A 37 -7.68 3.93 17.16
N THR A 38 -6.75 3.99 18.13
CA THR A 38 -5.94 2.85 18.58
C THR A 38 -6.78 1.65 18.99
N LYS A 39 -7.91 1.87 19.69
CA LYS A 39 -8.79 0.77 20.10
C LYS A 39 -9.40 0.09 18.89
N LYS A 40 -9.80 0.88 17.89
CA LYS A 40 -10.35 0.34 16.65
C LYS A 40 -9.33 -0.46 15.85
N VAL A 41 -8.06 -0.05 15.85
CA VAL A 41 -6.98 -0.84 15.23
C VAL A 41 -6.84 -2.20 15.92
N ILE A 42 -6.88 -2.25 17.25
CA ILE A 42 -6.81 -3.51 18.00
C ILE A 42 -8.00 -4.43 17.66
N GLU A 43 -9.21 -3.90 17.60
CA GLU A 43 -10.40 -4.67 17.18
C GLU A 43 -10.25 -5.23 15.75
N ASN A 44 -9.79 -4.39 14.82
CA ASN A 44 -9.59 -4.79 13.43
C ASN A 44 -8.47 -5.84 13.31
N ASN A 45 -7.38 -5.71 14.08
CA ASN A 45 -6.31 -6.70 14.14
C ASN A 45 -6.84 -8.04 14.63
N LYS A 46 -7.65 -8.05 15.70
CA LYS A 46 -8.22 -9.27 16.23
C LYS A 46 -9.10 -9.98 15.20
N GLN A 47 -9.92 -9.21 14.47
CA GLN A 47 -10.70 -9.75 13.35
C GLN A 47 -9.83 -10.35 12.26
N ALA A 48 -8.72 -9.71 11.88
CA ALA A 48 -7.79 -10.22 10.88
C ALA A 48 -7.08 -11.51 11.35
N GLU A 49 -6.67 -11.57 12.62
CA GLU A 49 -6.09 -12.77 13.24
C GLU A 49 -7.06 -13.95 13.23
N ASP A 50 -8.31 -13.73 13.64
CA ASP A 50 -9.35 -14.76 13.66
C ASP A 50 -9.64 -15.31 12.25
N LEU A 51 -9.37 -14.51 11.22
CA LEU A 51 -9.49 -14.86 9.80
C LEU A 51 -8.16 -15.28 9.16
N LYS A 52 -7.14 -15.57 9.98
CA LYS A 52 -5.84 -16.12 9.57
C LYS A 52 -5.05 -15.23 8.60
N ALA A 53 -5.09 -13.91 8.79
CA ALA A 53 -4.19 -13.01 8.09
C ALA A 53 -2.71 -13.32 8.43
N ASP A 54 -1.82 -13.19 7.44
CA ASP A 54 -0.38 -13.41 7.61
C ASP A 54 0.35 -12.18 8.13
N GLY A 55 -0.27 -11.00 8.00
CA GLY A 55 0.28 -9.74 8.45
C GLY A 55 -0.73 -8.61 8.42
N LEU A 56 -0.33 -7.47 8.96
CA LEU A 56 -1.16 -6.29 9.13
C LEU A 56 -0.53 -5.08 8.44
N LEU A 57 -1.32 -4.32 7.68
CA LEU A 57 -0.93 -3.02 7.15
C LEU A 57 -1.65 -1.93 7.93
N ILE A 58 -0.88 -1.14 8.69
CA ILE A 58 -1.44 -0.16 9.61
C ILE A 58 -1.04 1.24 9.16
N VAL A 59 -2.00 1.97 8.59
CA VAL A 59 -1.85 3.39 8.26
C VAL A 59 -1.70 4.21 9.53
N ASN A 60 -0.83 5.23 9.50
CA ASN A 60 -0.74 6.15 10.62
C ASN A 60 -2.08 6.90 10.85
N PRO A 61 -2.39 7.31 12.09
CA PRO A 61 -3.61 8.02 12.40
C PRO A 61 -3.82 9.24 11.49
N TYR A 62 -4.95 9.23 10.79
CA TYR A 62 -5.40 10.32 9.93
C TYR A 62 -6.28 11.31 10.71
N TYR A 63 -6.39 12.55 10.21
CA TYR A 63 -7.19 13.65 10.76
C TYR A 63 -6.69 14.22 12.11
N ASN A 64 -6.45 13.37 13.12
CA ASN A 64 -6.15 13.80 14.49
C ASN A 64 -4.77 14.48 14.64
N LYS A 65 -3.84 14.23 13.71
CA LYS A 65 -2.49 14.85 13.61
C LYS A 65 -1.73 14.89 14.95
N GLY A 66 -1.37 13.72 15.47
CA GLY A 66 -0.57 13.62 16.69
C GLY A 66 0.88 14.10 16.54
N THR A 67 1.73 13.71 17.49
CA THR A 67 3.18 13.93 17.45
C THR A 67 3.92 12.63 17.09
N GLN A 68 5.21 12.72 16.75
CA GLN A 68 6.06 11.53 16.55
C GLN A 68 6.07 10.62 17.79
N GLU A 69 6.02 11.19 18.99
CA GLU A 69 5.93 10.40 20.24
C GLU A 69 4.56 9.72 20.39
N SER A 70 3.47 10.38 20.01
CA SER A 70 2.17 9.73 20.01
C SER A 70 2.07 8.58 19.00
N LEU A 71 2.78 8.66 17.87
CA LEU A 71 2.87 7.54 16.91
C LEU A 71 3.56 6.34 17.57
N LEU A 72 4.66 6.59 18.29
CA LEU A 72 5.36 5.52 18.98
C LEU A 72 4.45 4.81 19.98
N GLU A 73 3.75 5.55 20.84
CA GLU A 73 2.86 4.94 21.83
C GLU A 73 1.66 4.26 21.18
N HIS A 74 1.11 4.82 20.10
CA HIS A 74 0.07 4.18 19.30
C HIS A 74 0.53 2.79 18.81
N TYR A 75 1.68 2.71 18.13
CA TYR A 75 2.19 1.45 17.60
C TYR A 75 2.66 0.48 18.67
N LYS A 76 3.20 0.96 19.79
CA LYS A 76 3.60 0.11 20.92
C LYS A 76 2.40 -0.60 21.53
N ILE A 77 1.33 0.14 21.84
CA ILE A 77 0.09 -0.45 22.37
C ILE A 77 -0.50 -1.46 21.39
N ILE A 78 -0.48 -1.17 20.08
CA ILE A 78 -0.95 -2.12 19.05
C ILE A 78 -0.08 -3.37 19.00
N SER A 79 1.24 -3.20 18.96
CA SER A 79 2.24 -4.27 18.88
C SER A 79 2.11 -5.25 20.05
N GLU A 80 1.84 -4.77 21.26
CA GLU A 80 1.64 -5.60 22.45
C GLU A 80 0.37 -6.48 22.40
N LYS A 81 -0.56 -6.20 21.48
CA LYS A 81 -1.87 -6.89 21.38
C LYS A 81 -1.98 -7.85 20.21
N THR A 82 -0.94 -8.02 19.41
CA THR A 82 -0.92 -8.96 18.28
C THR A 82 0.46 -9.59 18.13
N LYS A 83 0.50 -10.83 17.66
CA LYS A 83 1.76 -11.50 17.27
C LYS A 83 2.03 -11.41 15.76
N LEU A 84 1.06 -10.94 14.98
CA LEU A 84 1.24 -10.84 13.53
C LEU A 84 2.31 -9.80 13.18
N PRO A 85 3.05 -10.02 12.10
CA PRO A 85 3.91 -9.00 11.51
C PRO A 85 3.12 -7.75 11.11
N ILE A 86 3.66 -6.59 11.42
CA ILE A 86 3.09 -5.28 11.13
C ILE A 86 3.94 -4.56 10.09
N ILE A 87 3.27 -4.02 9.09
CA ILE A 87 3.80 -3.08 8.12
C ILE A 87 3.23 -1.71 8.46
N LEU A 88 4.09 -0.77 8.83
CA LEU A 88 3.70 0.64 8.99
C LEU A 88 3.30 1.18 7.62
N TYR A 89 2.33 2.08 7.55
CA TYR A 89 2.00 2.75 6.30
C TYR A 89 2.04 4.27 6.47
N ASN A 90 3.09 4.87 5.91
CA ASN A 90 3.30 6.31 5.87
C ASN A 90 2.73 6.90 4.57
N VAL A 91 1.67 7.71 4.67
CA VAL A 91 1.04 8.39 3.52
C VAL A 91 0.53 9.79 3.94
N PRO A 92 1.44 10.77 4.12
CA PRO A 92 1.13 12.09 4.66
C PRO A 92 0.07 12.84 3.86
N SER A 93 0.01 12.64 2.54
CA SER A 93 -1.00 13.25 1.67
C SER A 93 -2.44 12.86 2.00
N ARG A 94 -2.63 11.70 2.66
CA ARG A 94 -3.96 11.22 3.09
C ARG A 94 -4.20 11.37 4.59
N THR A 95 -3.15 11.27 5.39
CA THR A 95 -3.29 11.30 6.86
C THR A 95 -3.10 12.69 7.44
N GLY A 96 -2.44 13.60 6.71
CA GLY A 96 -2.02 14.90 7.21
C GLY A 96 -0.89 14.81 8.24
N MET A 97 -0.23 13.64 8.35
CA MET A 97 0.84 13.38 9.29
C MET A 97 1.89 12.48 8.67
N ASN A 98 3.15 12.89 8.75
CA ASN A 98 4.29 12.12 8.26
C ASN A 98 4.94 11.31 9.39
N ILE A 99 5.38 10.08 9.09
CA ILE A 99 6.25 9.31 9.98
C ILE A 99 7.70 9.58 9.56
N LEU A 100 8.49 10.21 10.44
CA LEU A 100 9.90 10.49 10.12
C LEU A 100 10.75 9.20 10.15
N PRO A 101 11.86 9.13 9.39
CA PRO A 101 12.75 7.97 9.40
C PRO A 101 13.18 7.53 10.80
N GLU A 102 13.57 8.47 11.66
CA GLU A 102 13.97 8.19 13.04
C GLU A 102 12.83 7.56 13.86
N SER A 103 11.60 8.00 13.64
CA SER A 103 10.42 7.43 14.28
C SER A 103 10.15 6.02 13.80
N VAL A 104 10.31 5.73 12.50
CA VAL A 104 10.20 4.38 11.95
C VAL A 104 11.21 3.45 12.66
N ILE A 105 12.47 3.87 12.78
CA ILE A 105 13.52 3.09 13.47
C ILE A 105 13.18 2.92 14.96
N LYS A 106 12.73 3.99 15.64
CA LYS A 106 12.34 3.93 17.06
C LYS A 106 11.18 2.96 17.28
N ILE A 107 10.17 2.97 16.40
CA ILE A 107 9.03 2.05 16.42
C ILE A 107 9.50 0.62 16.21
N HIS A 108 10.25 0.33 15.15
CA HIS A 108 10.80 -1.01 14.87
C HIS A 108 11.60 -1.57 16.05
N ASN A 109 12.44 -0.74 16.67
CA ASN A 109 13.26 -1.17 17.81
C ASN A 109 12.43 -1.54 19.05
N LYS A 110 11.34 -0.81 19.30
CA LYS A 110 10.44 -1.01 20.45
C LYS A 110 9.35 -2.06 20.19
N CYS A 111 8.97 -2.26 18.93
CA CYS A 111 7.86 -3.11 18.51
C CYS A 111 8.40 -4.22 17.60
N LYS A 112 8.83 -5.35 18.17
CA LYS A 112 9.61 -6.37 17.44
C LYS A 112 8.86 -7.04 16.28
N ASN A 113 7.54 -6.99 16.26
CA ASN A 113 6.73 -7.47 15.14
C ASN A 113 6.47 -6.40 14.07
N VAL A 114 6.93 -5.15 14.22
CA VAL A 114 6.94 -4.18 13.13
C VAL A 114 8.14 -4.48 12.24
N ILE A 115 7.90 -5.07 11.07
CA ILE A 115 8.98 -5.61 10.21
C ILE A 115 9.17 -4.83 8.92
N ALA A 116 8.24 -3.94 8.58
CA ALA A 116 8.35 -3.17 7.34
C ALA A 116 7.63 -1.81 7.45
N VAL A 117 7.93 -0.94 6.49
CA VAL A 117 7.14 0.26 6.21
C VAL A 117 6.81 0.35 4.72
N LYS A 118 5.54 0.61 4.43
CA LYS A 118 5.05 1.10 3.15
C LYS A 118 5.25 2.61 3.11
N GLU A 119 6.21 3.07 2.31
CA GLU A 119 6.54 4.48 2.16
C GLU A 119 5.84 5.08 0.93
N ALA A 120 4.86 5.95 1.18
CA ALA A 120 4.11 6.69 0.16
C ALA A 120 4.17 8.21 0.40
N SER A 121 5.24 8.69 1.05
CA SER A 121 5.48 10.13 1.26
C SER A 121 5.71 10.91 -0.04
N GLY A 122 6.21 10.25 -1.08
CA GLY A 122 6.64 10.91 -2.31
C GLY A 122 8.03 11.56 -2.21
N ASP A 123 8.63 11.58 -1.02
CA ASP A 123 9.92 12.22 -0.74
C ASP A 123 11.06 11.19 -0.82
N ILE A 124 11.74 11.16 -1.96
CA ILE A 124 12.88 10.27 -2.19
C ILE A 124 14.05 10.57 -1.23
N SER A 125 14.22 11.81 -0.78
CA SER A 125 15.30 12.16 0.17
C SER A 125 15.01 11.58 1.55
N GLN A 126 13.76 11.65 2.01
CA GLN A 126 13.33 11.00 3.25
C GLN A 126 13.52 9.47 3.15
N ILE A 127 13.12 8.88 2.03
CA ILE A 127 13.23 7.42 1.83
C ILE A 127 14.69 6.99 1.79
N ALA A 128 15.57 7.74 1.10
CA ALA A 128 17.01 7.48 1.11
C ALA A 128 17.60 7.55 2.53
N LYS A 129 17.18 8.54 3.34
CA LYS A 129 17.58 8.64 4.74
C LYS A 129 17.08 7.44 5.56
N LEU A 130 15.84 7.01 5.36
CA LEU A 130 15.32 5.81 6.02
C LEU A 130 16.12 4.57 5.62
N ILE A 131 16.43 4.39 4.33
CA ILE A 131 17.23 3.25 3.86
C ILE A 131 18.65 3.29 4.46
N ALA A 132 19.25 4.47 4.62
CA ALA A 132 20.55 4.61 5.27
C ALA A 132 20.52 4.27 6.78
N LEU A 133 19.37 4.44 7.44
CA LEU A 133 19.21 4.19 8.88
C LEU A 133 18.66 2.78 9.19
N LYS A 134 18.01 2.11 8.24
CA LYS A 134 17.29 0.86 8.50
C LYS A 134 18.25 -0.28 8.84
N PRO A 135 17.95 -1.12 9.85
CA PRO A 135 18.60 -2.41 9.98
C PRO A 135 18.11 -3.38 8.90
N ASP A 136 18.85 -4.47 8.67
CA ASP A 136 18.46 -5.52 7.71
C ASP A 136 17.11 -6.19 8.06
N SER A 137 16.73 -6.17 9.35
CA SER A 137 15.46 -6.69 9.86
C SER A 137 14.24 -5.80 9.56
N LEU A 138 14.42 -4.66 8.89
CA LEU A 138 13.36 -3.73 8.52
C LEU A 138 13.31 -3.57 7.00
N SER A 139 12.17 -3.92 6.40
CA SER A 139 11.92 -3.73 4.97
C SER A 139 11.30 -2.37 4.65
N VAL A 140 11.65 -1.80 3.50
CA VAL A 140 11.05 -0.57 2.96
C VAL A 140 10.37 -0.89 1.64
N LEU A 141 9.05 -0.78 1.61
CA LEU A 141 8.23 -1.06 0.43
C LEU A 141 7.73 0.24 -0.17
N SER A 142 7.85 0.40 -1.48
CA SER A 142 7.22 1.52 -2.19
C SER A 142 5.71 1.47 -2.01
N GLY A 143 5.11 2.63 -1.71
CA GLY A 143 3.67 2.82 -1.73
C GLY A 143 3.13 3.54 -2.96
N ASN A 144 4.01 3.96 -3.87
CA ASN A 144 3.69 4.68 -5.10
C ASN A 144 4.29 3.92 -6.31
N ASP A 145 3.46 3.59 -7.30
CA ASP A 145 3.88 2.74 -8.41
C ASP A 145 5.01 3.37 -9.25
N ASP A 146 4.91 4.67 -9.53
CA ASP A 146 5.84 5.49 -10.30
C ASP A 146 7.23 5.63 -9.64
N GLN A 147 7.29 5.47 -8.31
CA GLN A 147 8.53 5.57 -7.53
C GLN A 147 9.18 4.21 -7.22
N THR A 148 8.55 3.10 -7.63
CA THR A 148 9.03 1.74 -7.32
C THR A 148 10.47 1.52 -7.74
N LEU A 149 10.83 1.87 -8.98
CA LEU A 149 12.19 1.74 -9.48
C LEU A 149 13.20 2.52 -8.63
N ALA A 150 12.90 3.79 -8.32
CA ALA A 150 13.81 4.65 -7.58
C ALA A 150 14.02 4.15 -6.14
N ILE A 151 12.95 3.77 -5.46
CA ILE A 151 12.99 3.28 -4.09
C ILE A 151 13.74 1.95 -4.01
N MET A 152 13.45 1.00 -4.90
CA MET A 152 14.14 -0.28 -4.90
C MET A 152 15.61 -0.14 -5.31
N ALA A 153 15.96 0.77 -6.23
CA ALA A 153 17.34 1.06 -6.59
C ALA A 153 18.16 1.65 -5.43
N LEU A 154 17.51 2.35 -4.50
CA LEU A 154 18.13 2.85 -3.27
C LEU A 154 18.32 1.77 -2.20
N GLY A 155 17.71 0.59 -2.34
CA GLY A 155 17.74 -0.50 -1.36
C GLY A 155 16.39 -0.80 -0.71
N GLY A 156 15.28 -0.31 -1.27
CA GLY A 156 13.93 -0.79 -0.93
C GLY A 156 13.66 -2.21 -1.42
N ASP A 157 12.76 -2.91 -0.74
CA ASP A 157 12.60 -4.36 -0.84
C ASP A 157 11.42 -4.78 -1.74
N GLY A 158 10.61 -3.84 -2.22
CA GLY A 158 9.46 -4.14 -3.07
C GLY A 158 8.45 -3.00 -3.15
N VAL A 159 7.20 -3.34 -3.48
CA VAL A 159 6.08 -2.40 -3.67
C VAL A 159 4.76 -2.99 -3.19
N ILE A 160 3.90 -2.16 -2.59
CA ILE A 160 2.48 -2.45 -2.39
C ILE A 160 1.68 -1.60 -3.39
N SER A 161 1.39 -2.20 -4.54
CA SER A 161 1.06 -1.55 -5.80
C SER A 161 -0.44 -1.30 -6.03
N VAL A 162 -0.77 -0.26 -6.80
CA VAL A 162 -2.10 -0.07 -7.41
C VAL A 162 -2.12 -0.66 -8.82
N LEU A 163 -1.08 -0.43 -9.63
CA LEU A 163 -0.93 -0.98 -10.99
C LEU A 163 -1.12 -2.50 -11.04
N SER A 164 -0.67 -3.22 -10.01
CA SER A 164 -0.77 -4.68 -9.97
C SER A 164 -2.20 -5.22 -9.89
N ASN A 165 -3.23 -4.37 -9.72
CA ASN A 165 -4.62 -4.80 -9.81
C ASN A 165 -4.96 -5.18 -11.26
N PRO A 166 -4.88 -4.25 -12.25
CA PRO A 166 -5.12 -4.59 -13.65
C PRO A 166 -3.94 -5.26 -14.33
N TYR A 167 -2.69 -4.96 -13.92
CA TYR A 167 -1.48 -5.35 -14.65
C TYR A 167 -0.40 -5.93 -13.69
N PRO A 168 -0.67 -7.09 -13.06
CA PRO A 168 0.24 -7.72 -12.10
C PRO A 168 1.57 -8.15 -12.73
N SER A 169 1.54 -8.66 -13.97
CA SER A 169 2.74 -9.13 -14.68
C SER A 169 3.71 -8.00 -14.97
N GLU A 170 3.19 -6.82 -15.30
CA GLU A 170 3.93 -5.62 -15.68
C GLU A 170 4.65 -5.02 -14.48
N MET A 171 3.95 -4.89 -13.34
CA MET A 171 4.60 -4.46 -12.10
C MET A 171 5.66 -5.48 -11.64
N LYS A 172 5.37 -6.78 -11.77
CA LYS A 172 6.34 -7.84 -11.46
C LYS A 172 7.59 -7.73 -12.32
N GLN A 173 7.48 -7.40 -13.62
CA GLN A 173 8.65 -7.19 -14.49
C GLN A 173 9.56 -6.06 -13.99
N VAL A 174 8.99 -4.97 -13.48
CA VAL A 174 9.77 -3.86 -12.89
C VAL A 174 10.50 -4.34 -11.63
N ALA A 175 9.76 -4.92 -10.68
CA ALA A 175 10.31 -5.37 -9.40
C ALA A 175 11.37 -6.47 -9.59
N ASP A 176 11.08 -7.49 -10.39
CA ASP A 176 12.01 -8.59 -10.69
C ASP A 176 13.29 -8.08 -11.34
N ALA A 177 13.19 -7.13 -12.27
CA ALA A 177 14.38 -6.59 -12.92
C ALA A 177 15.30 -5.88 -11.94
N VAL A 178 14.75 -5.18 -10.93
CA VAL A 178 15.56 -4.58 -9.85
C VAL A 178 16.16 -5.67 -8.96
N LEU A 179 15.36 -6.63 -8.49
CA LEU A 179 15.80 -7.73 -7.63
C LEU A 179 16.91 -8.58 -8.28
N ASN A 180 16.82 -8.79 -9.60
CA ASN A 180 17.82 -9.51 -10.39
C ASN A 180 19.00 -8.63 -10.86
N LYS A 181 19.15 -7.41 -10.30
CA LYS A 181 20.25 -6.46 -10.60
C LYS A 181 20.33 -6.07 -12.09
N LYS A 182 19.21 -6.09 -12.80
CA LYS A 182 19.08 -5.69 -14.23
C LYS A 182 18.54 -4.27 -14.35
N LEU A 183 19.29 -3.28 -13.85
CA LEU A 183 18.82 -1.89 -13.74
C LEU A 183 18.34 -1.29 -15.08
N ARG A 184 19.06 -1.54 -16.19
CA ARG A 184 18.64 -1.05 -17.52
C ARG A 184 17.31 -1.65 -17.98
N THR A 185 17.08 -2.93 -17.68
CA THR A 185 15.81 -3.59 -17.95
C THR A 185 14.69 -3.02 -17.08
N ALA A 186 14.97 -2.80 -15.79
CA ALA A 186 14.01 -2.18 -14.88
C ALA A 186 13.62 -0.77 -15.33
N GLN A 187 14.59 0.04 -15.76
CA GLN A 187 14.35 1.36 -16.37
C GLN A 187 13.45 1.29 -17.59
N LYS A 188 13.72 0.35 -18.52
CA LYS A 188 12.90 0.17 -19.72
C LYS A 188 11.44 -0.15 -19.35
N PHE A 189 11.21 -1.10 -18.44
CA PHE A 189 9.86 -1.45 -18.01
C PHE A 189 9.18 -0.32 -17.25
N ASN A 190 9.87 0.32 -16.31
CA ASN A 190 9.31 1.45 -15.56
C ASN A 190 8.87 2.58 -16.50
N ILE A 191 9.70 2.98 -17.46
CA ILE A 191 9.35 4.01 -18.45
C ILE A 191 8.21 3.55 -19.36
N LYS A 192 8.17 2.27 -19.76
CA LYS A 192 7.07 1.72 -20.57
C LYS A 192 5.72 1.88 -19.84
N TYR A 193 5.68 1.62 -18.54
CA TYR A 193 4.43 1.57 -17.76
C TYR A 193 4.10 2.87 -17.01
N LEU A 194 5.02 3.85 -17.00
CA LEU A 194 4.90 5.08 -16.21
C LEU A 194 3.63 5.87 -16.55
N SER A 195 3.23 5.93 -17.83
CA SER A 195 2.03 6.66 -18.23
C SER A 195 0.76 6.04 -17.62
N MET A 196 0.62 4.72 -17.65
CA MET A 196 -0.47 4.01 -16.97
C MET A 196 -0.39 4.17 -15.46
N MET A 197 0.80 4.03 -14.86
CA MET A 197 1.00 4.26 -13.41
C MET A 197 0.46 5.63 -12.99
N ASN A 198 0.78 6.69 -13.74
CA ASN A 198 0.31 8.04 -13.46
C ASN A 198 -1.19 8.21 -13.74
N ALA A 199 -1.71 7.62 -14.82
CA ALA A 199 -3.12 7.71 -15.17
C ALA A 199 -4.03 7.10 -14.08
N LEU A 200 -3.59 6.04 -13.39
CA LEU A 200 -4.31 5.45 -12.25
C LEU A 200 -4.46 6.39 -11.04
N PHE A 201 -3.82 7.57 -11.07
CA PHE A 201 -3.93 8.64 -10.08
C PHE A 201 -4.31 10.00 -10.70
N VAL A 202 -4.83 10.03 -11.93
CA VAL A 202 -5.34 11.26 -12.56
C VAL A 202 -6.46 11.91 -11.74
N GLU A 203 -7.21 11.07 -11.02
CA GLU A 203 -8.17 11.45 -9.99
C GLU A 203 -7.94 10.62 -8.73
N THR A 204 -8.72 10.87 -7.67
CA THR A 204 -8.51 10.23 -6.38
C THR A 204 -8.66 8.70 -6.48
N SER A 205 -7.57 7.97 -6.24
CA SER A 205 -7.60 6.52 -6.07
C SER A 205 -8.54 6.13 -4.93
N PRO A 206 -9.42 5.12 -5.12
CA PRO A 206 -9.38 4.10 -6.17
C PRO A 206 -10.26 4.32 -7.42
N ALA A 207 -10.88 5.49 -7.66
CA ALA A 207 -11.81 5.64 -8.79
C ALA A 207 -11.19 5.26 -10.15
N PRO A 208 -9.98 5.75 -10.52
CA PRO A 208 -9.36 5.36 -11.79
C PRO A 208 -9.05 3.86 -11.91
N VAL A 209 -8.49 3.23 -10.87
CA VAL A 209 -8.17 1.80 -10.94
C VAL A 209 -9.43 0.94 -10.98
N LYS A 210 -10.52 1.35 -10.31
CA LYS A 210 -11.79 0.63 -10.37
C LYS A 210 -12.44 0.72 -11.75
N TYR A 211 -12.35 1.89 -12.40
CA TYR A 211 -12.74 2.06 -13.79
C TYR A 211 -11.96 1.11 -14.71
N VAL A 212 -10.63 1.10 -14.63
CA VAL A 212 -9.80 0.21 -15.46
C VAL A 212 -10.15 -1.27 -15.22
N MET A 213 -10.26 -1.69 -13.96
CA MET A 213 -10.65 -3.07 -13.61
C MET A 213 -12.02 -3.44 -14.19
N SER A 214 -12.97 -2.51 -14.24
CA SER A 214 -14.29 -2.75 -14.84
C SER A 214 -14.23 -2.89 -16.36
N LYS A 215 -13.41 -2.08 -17.04
CA LYS A 215 -13.19 -2.17 -18.49
C LYS A 215 -12.51 -3.48 -18.89
N LEU A 216 -11.69 -4.04 -18.00
CA LEU A 216 -11.08 -5.35 -18.16
C LEU A 216 -12.01 -6.52 -17.74
N GLY A 217 -13.23 -6.23 -17.28
CA GLY A 217 -14.23 -7.24 -16.94
C GLY A 217 -14.07 -7.91 -15.58
N PHE A 218 -13.25 -7.35 -14.67
CA PHE A 218 -12.98 -7.96 -13.36
C PHE A 218 -13.96 -7.54 -12.26
N CYS A 219 -14.64 -6.40 -12.40
CA CYS A 219 -15.61 -5.93 -11.44
C CYS A 219 -16.59 -4.92 -12.05
N GLU A 220 -17.62 -4.55 -11.30
CA GLU A 220 -18.47 -3.42 -11.66
C GLU A 220 -17.81 -2.08 -11.32
N ASN A 221 -18.06 -1.06 -12.14
CA ASN A 221 -17.63 0.31 -11.89
C ASN A 221 -18.56 1.00 -10.88
N GLN A 222 -18.55 0.55 -9.63
CA GLN A 222 -19.36 1.13 -8.56
C GLN A 222 -18.49 1.60 -7.41
N LEU A 223 -18.56 2.87 -7.02
CA LEU A 223 -17.93 3.38 -5.81
C LEU A 223 -18.96 3.70 -4.74
N ARG A 224 -18.53 3.71 -3.48
CA ARG A 224 -19.35 4.17 -2.37
C ARG A 224 -19.04 5.63 -2.07
N LEU A 225 -20.10 6.41 -1.85
CA LEU A 225 -19.97 7.80 -1.38
C LEU A 225 -19.05 7.86 -0.14
N PRO A 226 -18.19 8.89 -0.02
CA PRO A 226 -18.17 10.13 -0.80
C PRO A 226 -17.41 10.03 -2.14
N LEU A 227 -16.86 8.88 -2.49
CA LEU A 227 -16.27 8.70 -3.80
C LEU A 227 -17.35 8.52 -4.86
N ILE A 228 -17.07 9.01 -6.05
CA ILE A 228 -17.88 8.83 -7.25
C ILE A 228 -17.01 8.24 -8.36
N ASN A 229 -17.67 7.80 -9.43
CA ASN A 229 -17.01 7.37 -10.64
C ASN A 229 -16.16 8.48 -11.25
N THR A 230 -15.17 8.07 -12.02
CA THR A 230 -14.26 8.95 -12.76
C THR A 230 -15.00 9.92 -13.67
N SER A 231 -14.46 11.13 -13.85
CA SER A 231 -14.99 12.04 -14.86
C SER A 231 -14.76 11.48 -16.28
N GLN A 232 -15.61 11.89 -17.24
CA GLN A 232 -15.44 11.50 -18.65
C GLN A 232 -14.03 11.80 -19.18
N LYS A 233 -13.43 12.93 -18.78
CA LYS A 233 -12.06 13.30 -19.16
C LYS A 233 -11.02 12.30 -18.62
N ALA A 234 -11.19 11.82 -17.40
CA ALA A 234 -10.34 10.79 -16.83
C ALA A 234 -10.55 9.44 -17.53
N GLU A 235 -11.79 9.08 -17.85
CA GLU A 235 -12.12 7.84 -18.58
C GLU A 235 -11.50 7.81 -19.98
N GLU A 236 -11.55 8.91 -20.74
CA GLU A 236 -10.91 9.03 -22.06
C GLU A 236 -9.39 8.84 -21.98
N LEU A 237 -8.74 9.41 -20.97
CA LEU A 237 -7.31 9.19 -20.72
C LEU A 237 -7.02 7.72 -20.39
N LEU A 238 -7.79 7.13 -19.49
CA LEU A 238 -7.61 5.74 -19.05
C LEU A 238 -7.83 4.74 -20.19
N ASP A 239 -8.84 4.96 -21.04
CA ASP A 239 -9.09 4.15 -22.23
C ASP A 239 -7.89 4.19 -23.18
N GLY A 240 -7.32 5.38 -23.41
CA GLY A 240 -6.09 5.53 -24.20
C GLY A 240 -4.89 4.77 -23.62
N GLU A 241 -4.74 4.77 -22.30
CA GLU A 241 -3.67 4.00 -21.63
C GLU A 241 -3.94 2.49 -21.67
N ILE A 242 -5.19 2.04 -21.55
CA ILE A 242 -5.55 0.60 -21.68
C ILE A 242 -5.14 0.07 -23.06
N GLU A 243 -5.40 0.81 -24.13
CA GLU A 243 -4.97 0.40 -25.49
C GLU A 243 -3.44 0.33 -25.63
N LYS A 244 -2.70 1.23 -24.97
CA LYS A 244 -1.22 1.17 -24.95
C LYS A 244 -0.70 -0.07 -24.22
N MET A 245 -1.39 -0.52 -23.17
CA MET A 245 -0.99 -1.69 -22.38
C MET A 245 -1.19 -3.02 -23.12
N LYS A 246 -1.98 -3.07 -24.20
CA LYS A 246 -2.15 -4.26 -25.05
C LYS A 246 -0.93 -4.53 -25.96
N ASN A 247 -0.06 -3.55 -26.15
CA ASN A 247 1.10 -3.57 -27.05
C ASN A 247 2.44 -3.67 -26.30
#